data_AF-A0A934C1B9-F1
#
_entry.id   AF-A0A934C1B9-F1
#
_cell.length_a   1.000
_cell.length_b   1.000
_cell.length_c   1.000
_cell.angle_alpha   90.00
_cell.angle_beta   90.00
_cell.angle_gamma   90.00
#
_symmetry.space_group_name_H-M   'P 1'
#
loop_
_entity.id
_entity.type
_entity.pdbx_description
1 polymer ?
#
loop_
_entity_poly.entity_id
_entity_poly.type
_entity_poly.pdbx_seq_one_letter_code
_entity_poly.pdbx_strand_id
1 'polypeptide(L)'
;MTVTAATNLQARSWRPDAAASYPGSPWSGVVGGPASSPLRPASRLVNLSSRAVVGVGEEALIAGVTVADTRGKRYLARGVGPALAAFGATDPVPDPELILFTGQGVELRRNQGWSTTPEAAELARLARSAGAFPLPSGSADAAMIPLLPPGPYTLQVGTPGGRSGVGLVEVYEVDDGGRTSNLSARARVGADERALIGGFVVAGVAAKRMLLRAVGPTLAGFGVQGVLADPVLTVFAGAERVADNDQWAAGGAGPAVAAASRSVGAFALREGSEDAALILTVKPGAYTVELRGKARGEGVALLEIYELP
;
A
#
# COMPACT_ATOMS: atom_id res chain seq x y z
N MET A 1 -23.55 -4.89 38.43
CA MET A 1 -22.40 -5.36 37.63
C MET A 1 -21.46 -4.18 37.49
N THR A 2 -20.28 -4.24 38.10
CA THR A 2 -19.27 -3.17 37.98
C THR A 2 -18.37 -3.56 36.81
N VAL A 3 -18.32 -2.72 35.78
CA VAL A 3 -17.60 -3.03 34.54
C VAL A 3 -16.53 -1.97 34.34
N THR A 4 -15.32 -2.37 33.96
CA THR A 4 -14.21 -1.44 33.76
C THR A 4 -14.48 -0.58 32.53
N ALA A 5 -13.96 0.66 32.52
CA ALA A 5 -14.14 1.61 31.41
C ALA A 5 -13.60 1.11 30.05
N ALA A 6 -12.79 0.05 30.04
CA ALA A 6 -12.24 -0.58 28.84
C ALA A 6 -13.06 -1.80 28.34
N THR A 7 -14.14 -2.19 29.03
CA THR A 7 -14.90 -3.37 28.65
C THR A 7 -15.92 -3.05 27.57
N ASN A 8 -15.90 -3.81 26.48
CA ASN A 8 -16.94 -3.77 25.45
C ASN A 8 -18.24 -4.37 26.02
N LEU A 9 -19.18 -3.51 26.40
CA LEU A 9 -20.52 -3.92 26.82
C LEU A 9 -21.46 -3.91 25.63
N GLN A 10 -22.04 -5.07 25.32
CA GLN A 10 -23.21 -5.16 24.44
C GLN A 10 -24.45 -5.36 25.31
N ALA A 11 -25.29 -4.33 25.40
CA ALA A 11 -26.61 -4.46 25.99
C ALA A 11 -27.65 -4.68 24.89
N ARG A 12 -28.48 -5.71 25.06
CA ARG A 12 -29.69 -5.88 24.27
C ARG A 12 -30.87 -5.88 25.22
N SER A 13 -31.92 -5.14 24.88
CA SER A 13 -33.19 -5.26 25.58
C SER A 13 -34.04 -6.33 24.89
N TRP A 14 -34.58 -7.24 25.67
CA TRP A 14 -35.53 -8.25 25.19
C TRP A 14 -36.94 -7.72 25.39
N ARG A 15 -37.74 -7.75 24.32
CA ARG A 15 -39.14 -7.33 24.29
C ARG A 15 -40.01 -8.51 23.85
N PRO A 16 -40.76 -9.16 24.76
CA PRO A 16 -41.58 -10.33 24.43
C PRO A 16 -42.70 -9.99 23.43
N ASP A 17 -43.19 -8.75 23.46
CA ASP A 17 -44.26 -8.22 22.63
C ASP A 17 -43.86 -7.97 21.17
N ALA A 18 -42.56 -7.93 20.87
CA ALA A 18 -42.04 -7.68 19.51
C ALA A 18 -41.87 -8.93 18.64
N ALA A 19 -42.20 -10.14 19.15
CA ALA A 19 -42.05 -11.39 18.42
C ALA A 19 -43.05 -11.58 17.25
N ALA A 20 -44.18 -10.87 17.27
CA ALA A 20 -45.26 -11.01 16.28
C ALA A 20 -45.28 -9.91 15.21
N SER A 21 -44.50 -8.85 15.37
CA SER A 21 -44.47 -7.71 14.45
C SER A 21 -43.45 -7.97 13.36
N TYR A 22 -43.80 -8.39 12.15
CA TYR A 22 -42.81 -8.53 11.07
C TYR A 22 -42.39 -7.15 10.51
N PRO A 23 -41.09 -6.85 10.28
CA PRO A 23 -39.92 -7.74 10.25
C PRO A 23 -39.12 -7.74 11.59
N GLY A 24 -39.82 -7.81 12.71
CA GLY A 24 -39.31 -7.59 14.05
C GLY A 24 -38.63 -8.81 14.65
N SER A 25 -37.57 -8.52 15.40
CA SER A 25 -36.90 -9.42 16.32
C SER A 25 -37.31 -9.05 17.74
N PRO A 26 -37.48 -10.01 18.66
CA PRO A 26 -37.70 -9.73 20.09
C PRO A 26 -36.48 -9.06 20.75
N TRP A 27 -35.38 -8.89 20.02
CA TRP A 27 -34.19 -8.16 20.45
C TRP A 27 -34.16 -6.76 19.82
N SER A 28 -33.95 -5.73 20.64
CA SER A 28 -33.63 -4.39 20.12
C SER A 28 -32.40 -4.42 19.22
N GLY A 29 -32.36 -3.59 18.17
CA GLY A 29 -31.14 -3.32 17.41
C GLY A 29 -29.99 -2.88 18.34
N VAL A 30 -28.74 -3.13 17.95
CA VAL A 30 -27.56 -2.77 18.74
C VAL A 30 -27.50 -1.24 18.86
N VAL A 31 -27.81 -0.71 20.04
CA VAL A 31 -27.57 0.71 20.37
C VAL A 31 -26.21 0.77 21.03
N GLY A 32 -25.24 1.25 20.26
CA GLY A 32 -23.88 1.46 20.73
C GLY A 32 -23.66 2.93 21.10
N GLY A 33 -23.01 3.17 22.25
CA GLY A 33 -22.54 4.51 22.62
C GLY A 33 -21.28 4.93 21.83
N PRO A 34 -20.69 6.10 22.09
CA PRO A 34 -19.48 6.57 21.37
C PRO A 34 -18.25 5.64 21.48
N ALA A 35 -18.29 4.64 22.38
CA ALA A 35 -17.28 3.57 22.49
C ALA A 35 -17.66 2.25 21.79
N SER A 36 -18.84 2.16 21.18
CA SER A 36 -19.17 1.02 20.33
C SER A 36 -18.43 1.18 19.01
N SER A 37 -17.40 0.37 18.79
CA SER A 37 -16.93 0.12 17.43
C SER A 37 -18.04 -0.61 16.69
N PRO A 38 -18.72 0.00 15.68
CA PRO A 38 -19.59 -0.78 14.85
C PRO A 38 -18.70 -1.78 14.11
N LEU A 39 -18.83 -3.07 14.45
CA LEU A 39 -18.34 -4.19 13.66
C LEU A 39 -19.08 -4.28 12.31
N ARG A 40 -19.19 -3.17 11.58
CA ARG A 40 -19.32 -3.22 10.13
C ARG A 40 -17.89 -3.45 9.64
N PRO A 41 -17.60 -4.49 8.84
CA PRO A 41 -16.32 -4.56 8.15
C PRO A 41 -16.26 -3.37 7.21
N ALA A 42 -15.75 -2.24 7.70
CA ALA A 42 -15.43 -1.09 6.90
C ALA A 42 -14.34 -1.56 5.94
N SER A 43 -14.57 -1.36 4.64
CA SER A 43 -13.53 -1.70 3.68
C SER A 43 -12.28 -0.89 4.01
N ARG A 44 -11.11 -1.49 3.81
CA ARG A 44 -9.80 -0.88 4.09
C ARG A 44 -8.75 -1.51 3.19
N LEU A 45 -7.66 -0.79 2.97
CA LEU A 45 -6.44 -1.34 2.39
C LEU A 45 -5.81 -2.33 3.39
N VAL A 46 -5.55 -3.57 2.95
CA VAL A 46 -4.96 -4.62 3.81
C VAL A 46 -3.59 -5.10 3.31
N ASN A 47 -3.22 -4.71 2.10
CA ASN A 47 -1.98 -5.11 1.44
C ASN A 47 -1.49 -3.95 0.56
N LEU A 48 -0.17 -3.75 0.61
CA LEU A 48 0.62 -2.84 -0.19
C LEU A 48 1.78 -3.64 -0.81
N SER A 49 1.86 -3.72 -2.14
CA SER A 49 3.02 -4.30 -2.84
C SER A 49 3.47 -3.40 -3.99
N SER A 50 4.77 -3.23 -4.19
CA SER A 50 5.32 -2.46 -5.31
C SER A 50 6.53 -3.15 -5.93
N ARG A 51 6.46 -3.39 -7.24
CA ARG A 51 7.50 -4.05 -8.03
C ARG A 51 8.17 -3.05 -8.95
N ALA A 52 9.50 -3.01 -8.93
CA ALA A 52 10.29 -2.21 -9.86
C ALA A 52 11.73 -2.73 -9.96
N VAL A 53 12.54 -2.09 -10.80
CA VAL A 53 14.00 -2.30 -10.75
C VAL A 53 14.54 -1.65 -9.48
N VAL A 54 15.24 -2.44 -8.67
CA VAL A 54 16.01 -1.98 -7.52
C VAL A 54 17.38 -1.56 -8.02
N GLY A 55 17.65 -0.26 -8.02
CA GLY A 55 18.97 0.30 -8.31
C GLY A 55 19.72 0.75 -7.05
N VAL A 56 20.84 1.43 -7.26
CA VAL A 56 21.63 2.06 -6.18
C VAL A 56 21.25 3.54 -6.01
N GLY A 57 21.45 4.09 -4.81
CA GLY A 57 21.22 5.51 -4.55
C GLY A 57 19.77 5.94 -4.81
N GLU A 58 19.59 6.91 -5.70
CA GLU A 58 18.27 7.48 -6.03
C GLU A 58 17.34 6.51 -6.76
N GLU A 59 17.86 5.41 -7.30
CA GLU A 59 17.12 4.35 -7.99
C GLU A 59 16.66 3.21 -7.05
N ALA A 60 16.90 3.32 -5.75
CA ALA A 60 16.39 2.36 -4.80
C ALA A 60 14.85 2.29 -4.85
N LEU A 61 14.29 1.08 -4.75
CA LEU A 61 12.85 0.88 -4.65
C LEU A 61 12.41 1.27 -3.24
N ILE A 62 11.57 2.30 -3.15
CA ILE A 62 11.05 2.80 -1.87
C ILE A 62 9.56 2.60 -1.82
N ALA A 63 9.03 2.04 -0.73
CA ALA A 63 7.62 2.09 -0.38
C ALA A 63 7.39 3.04 0.80
N GLY A 64 6.38 3.91 0.70
CA GLY A 64 5.91 4.75 1.79
C GLY A 64 4.68 4.15 2.47
N VAL A 65 4.63 4.24 3.80
CA VAL A 65 3.46 3.87 4.60
C VAL A 65 3.20 4.93 5.66
N THR A 66 1.93 5.32 5.83
CA THR A 66 1.51 6.16 6.95
C THR A 66 0.63 5.34 7.88
N VAL A 67 1.03 5.25 9.14
CA VAL A 67 0.23 4.67 10.22
C VAL A 67 -0.68 5.75 10.79
N ALA A 68 -1.98 5.58 10.64
CA ALA A 68 -2.97 6.41 11.32
C ALA A 68 -3.42 5.75 12.63
N ASP A 69 -4.02 6.55 13.52
CA ASP A 69 -4.55 6.20 14.86
C ASP A 69 -3.52 5.94 15.97
N THR A 70 -3.99 5.78 17.21
CA THR A 70 -3.13 5.76 18.41
C THR A 70 -2.66 4.39 18.87
N ARG A 71 -3.09 3.28 18.27
CA ARG A 71 -2.71 1.93 18.72
C ARG A 71 -1.41 1.43 18.10
N GLY A 72 -0.95 2.07 17.03
CA GLY A 72 0.15 1.56 16.20
C GLY A 72 -0.30 0.35 15.36
N LYS A 73 0.54 -0.03 14.40
CA LYS A 73 0.25 -1.06 13.41
C LYS A 73 1.38 -2.05 13.28
N ARG A 74 1.08 -3.35 13.35
CA ARG A 74 2.06 -4.39 13.01
C ARG A 74 1.97 -4.70 11.53
N TYR A 75 3.15 -4.72 10.92
CA TYR A 75 3.31 -5.09 9.53
C TYR A 75 4.13 -6.37 9.38
N LEU A 76 3.90 -7.10 8.30
CA LEU A 76 4.91 -7.94 7.66
C LEU A 76 5.44 -7.13 6.47
N ALA A 77 6.71 -6.76 6.52
CA ALA A 77 7.39 -6.08 5.43
C ALA A 77 8.37 -7.03 4.73
N ARG A 78 8.45 -6.98 3.40
CA ARG A 78 9.32 -7.86 2.59
C ARG A 78 10.06 -7.07 1.52
N GLY A 79 11.32 -7.41 1.31
CA GLY A 79 12.13 -7.04 0.15
C GLY A 79 12.50 -8.30 -0.60
N VAL A 80 11.83 -8.57 -1.70
CA VAL A 80 11.91 -9.83 -2.45
C VAL A 80 12.72 -9.62 -3.73
N GLY A 81 13.69 -10.48 -3.94
CA GLY A 81 14.55 -10.55 -5.11
C GLY A 81 14.58 -11.98 -5.63
N PRO A 82 15.43 -12.88 -5.08
CA PRO A 82 15.59 -14.25 -5.59
C PRO A 82 14.29 -15.03 -5.78
N ALA A 83 13.32 -14.90 -4.88
CA ALA A 83 12.06 -15.64 -5.01
C ALA A 83 11.22 -15.23 -6.24
N LEU A 84 11.47 -14.05 -6.85
CA LEU A 84 10.78 -13.61 -8.05
C LEU A 84 11.11 -14.45 -9.29
N ALA A 85 12.24 -15.19 -9.29
CA ALA A 85 12.57 -16.12 -10.37
C ALA A 85 11.49 -17.20 -10.55
N ALA A 86 10.85 -17.64 -9.47
CA ALA A 86 9.75 -18.60 -9.51
C ALA A 86 8.48 -18.04 -10.19
N PHE A 87 8.40 -16.72 -10.35
CA PHE A 87 7.30 -16.00 -11.00
C PHE A 87 7.72 -15.46 -12.39
N GLY A 88 8.82 -15.96 -12.94
CA GLY A 88 9.28 -15.61 -14.30
C GLY A 88 10.10 -14.33 -14.39
N ALA A 89 10.53 -13.73 -13.28
CA ALA A 89 11.48 -12.61 -13.35
C ALA A 89 12.83 -13.10 -13.90
N THR A 90 13.30 -12.50 -14.99
CA THR A 90 14.52 -12.92 -15.71
C THR A 90 15.82 -12.39 -15.12
N ASP A 91 15.76 -11.36 -14.27
CA ASP A 91 16.92 -10.74 -13.61
C ASP A 91 16.54 -10.16 -12.23
N PRO A 92 16.20 -11.02 -11.24
CA PRO A 92 15.86 -10.54 -9.91
C PRO A 92 17.09 -9.95 -9.19
N VAL A 93 16.86 -8.93 -8.35
CA VAL A 93 17.91 -8.40 -7.46
C VAL A 93 18.45 -9.56 -6.59
N PRO A 94 19.76 -9.84 -6.61
CA PRO A 94 20.29 -11.08 -6.04
C PRO A 94 20.38 -11.05 -4.51
N ASP A 95 20.53 -9.86 -3.91
CA ASP A 95 20.86 -9.66 -2.50
C ASP A 95 20.03 -8.53 -1.84
N PRO A 96 18.68 -8.57 -1.94
CA PRO A 96 17.85 -7.50 -1.45
C PRO A 96 18.07 -7.27 0.06
N GLU A 97 18.26 -6.00 0.42
CA GLU A 97 18.33 -5.55 1.79
C GLU A 97 17.14 -4.63 2.07
N LEU A 98 16.38 -4.91 3.13
CA LEU A 98 15.22 -4.13 3.52
C LEU A 98 15.59 -3.19 4.67
N ILE A 99 15.41 -1.89 4.47
CA ILE A 99 15.73 -0.84 5.44
C ILE A 99 14.46 -0.05 5.73
N LEU A 100 14.16 0.16 7.01
CA LEU A 100 13.02 0.92 7.51
C LEU A 100 13.51 2.26 8.07
N PHE A 101 12.90 3.36 7.64
CA PHE A 101 13.16 4.71 8.14
C PHE A 101 11.91 5.36 8.72
N THR A 102 12.11 6.32 9.63
CA THR A 102 11.08 7.30 9.98
C THR A 102 10.86 8.28 8.82
N GLY A 103 9.78 9.06 8.86
CA GLY A 103 9.55 10.14 7.89
C GLY A 103 10.59 11.27 7.90
N GLN A 104 11.45 11.34 8.93
CA GLN A 104 12.60 12.25 8.98
C GLN A 104 13.86 11.63 8.37
N GLY A 105 13.79 10.40 7.84
CA GLY A 105 14.93 9.69 7.26
C GLY A 105 15.86 9.04 8.29
N VAL A 106 15.42 8.85 9.54
CA VAL A 106 16.20 8.14 10.55
C VAL A 106 15.99 6.65 10.38
N GLU A 107 17.08 5.88 10.22
CA GLU A 107 17.02 4.42 10.13
C GLU A 107 16.55 3.82 11.46
N LEU A 108 15.51 2.99 11.39
CA LEU A 108 14.96 2.26 12.53
C LEU A 108 15.40 0.80 12.55
N ARG A 109 15.44 0.17 11.38
CA ARG A 109 15.77 -1.25 11.25
C ARG A 109 16.31 -1.54 9.86
N ARG A 110 17.22 -2.49 9.79
CA ARG A 110 17.79 -3.03 8.55
C ARG A 110 17.82 -4.54 8.65
N ASN A 111 17.51 -5.22 7.55
CA ASN A 111 17.59 -6.66 7.48
C ASN A 111 17.95 -7.15 6.07
N GLN A 112 18.92 -8.06 6.01
CA GLN A 112 19.32 -8.77 4.81
C GLN A 112 19.17 -10.27 5.07
N GLY A 113 18.16 -10.88 4.47
CA GLY A 113 17.79 -12.28 4.72
C GLY A 113 16.58 -12.47 5.65
N TRP A 114 15.63 -13.28 5.23
CA TRP A 114 14.38 -13.53 5.96
C TRP A 114 14.46 -14.77 6.87
N SER A 115 15.34 -15.72 6.55
CA SER A 115 15.45 -17.03 7.21
C SER A 115 16.56 -17.12 8.25
N THR A 116 17.38 -16.08 8.37
CA THR A 116 18.54 -16.00 9.28
C THR A 116 18.21 -15.36 10.63
N THR A 117 16.97 -14.93 10.85
CA THR A 117 16.55 -14.26 12.10
C THR A 117 15.77 -15.19 13.03
N PRO A 118 15.76 -14.95 14.36
CA PRO A 118 14.94 -15.70 15.31
C PRO A 118 13.44 -15.66 14.97
N GLU A 119 12.98 -14.62 14.27
CA GLU A 119 11.58 -14.46 13.86
C GLU A 119 11.20 -15.21 12.58
N ALA A 120 12.10 -15.98 11.95
CA ALA A 120 11.86 -16.64 10.66
C ALA A 120 10.58 -17.51 10.64
N ALA A 121 10.32 -18.26 11.71
CA ALA A 121 9.10 -19.09 11.82
C ALA A 121 7.83 -18.23 11.86
N GLU A 122 7.87 -17.10 12.58
CA GLU A 122 6.76 -16.16 12.69
C GLU A 122 6.54 -15.40 11.38
N LEU A 123 7.62 -14.98 10.71
CA LEU A 123 7.58 -14.38 9.37
C LEU A 123 6.87 -15.30 8.38
N ALA A 124 7.23 -16.59 8.35
CA ALA A 124 6.60 -17.58 7.48
C ALA A 124 5.12 -17.85 7.85
N ARG A 125 4.77 -17.80 9.14
CA ARG A 125 3.38 -17.91 9.60
C ARG A 125 2.55 -16.71 9.14
N LEU A 126 3.06 -15.51 9.35
CA LEU A 126 2.40 -14.26 8.99
C LEU A 126 2.25 -14.09 7.48
N ALA A 127 3.27 -14.48 6.70
CA ALA A 127 3.19 -14.50 5.24
C ALA A 127 2.01 -15.35 4.76
N ARG A 128 1.87 -16.57 5.30
CA ARG A 128 0.74 -17.44 4.99
C ARG A 128 -0.61 -16.83 5.38
N SER A 129 -0.73 -16.25 6.57
CA SER A 129 -2.00 -15.63 7.00
C SER A 129 -2.38 -14.40 6.17
N ALA A 130 -1.38 -13.69 5.64
CA ALA A 130 -1.57 -12.51 4.80
C ALA A 130 -1.76 -12.85 3.32
N GLY A 131 -1.69 -14.12 2.94
CA GLY A 131 -1.77 -14.57 1.54
C GLY A 131 -0.52 -14.30 0.71
N ALA A 132 0.58 -13.91 1.34
CA ALA A 132 1.86 -13.70 0.68
C ALA A 132 2.49 -15.04 0.28
N PHE A 133 3.06 -15.12 -0.92
CA PHE A 133 3.73 -16.35 -1.38
C PHE A 133 4.93 -16.70 -0.49
N PRO A 134 5.26 -17.99 -0.29
CA PRO A 134 6.36 -18.39 0.58
C PRO A 134 7.72 -17.94 0.01
N LEU A 135 8.60 -17.47 0.89
CA LEU A 135 10.02 -17.27 0.55
C LEU A 135 10.77 -18.61 0.69
N PRO A 136 11.66 -18.99 -0.26
CA PRO A 136 12.44 -20.22 -0.16
C PRO A 136 13.46 -20.16 0.99
N SER A 137 13.61 -21.24 1.76
CA SER A 137 14.59 -21.28 2.86
C SER A 137 16.00 -21.10 2.32
N GLY A 138 16.81 -20.25 2.98
CA GLY A 138 18.15 -19.90 2.50
C GLY A 138 18.20 -18.90 1.35
N SER A 139 17.05 -18.40 0.86
CA SER A 139 17.06 -17.30 -0.11
C SER A 139 17.54 -16.00 0.52
N ALA A 140 18.19 -15.15 -0.28
CA ALA A 140 18.65 -13.83 0.14
C ALA A 140 17.53 -12.79 0.25
N ASP A 141 16.26 -13.16 0.02
CA ASP A 141 15.11 -12.28 0.24
C ASP A 141 15.11 -11.75 1.68
N ALA A 142 14.68 -10.51 1.88
CA ALA A 142 14.61 -9.88 3.19
C ALA A 142 13.16 -9.77 3.69
N ALA A 143 12.96 -9.91 5.00
CA ALA A 143 11.65 -9.67 5.62
C ALA A 143 11.78 -9.19 7.07
N MET A 144 10.80 -8.43 7.57
CA MET A 144 10.74 -8.01 8.97
C MET A 144 9.30 -7.81 9.44
N ILE A 145 9.08 -7.84 10.75
CA ILE A 145 7.75 -7.68 11.37
C ILE A 145 7.69 -6.48 12.35
N PRO A 146 7.78 -5.23 11.85
CA PRO A 146 7.81 -4.06 12.71
C PRO A 146 6.43 -3.77 13.32
N LEU A 147 6.44 -3.24 14.54
CA LEU A 147 5.29 -2.57 15.16
C LEU A 147 5.56 -1.07 15.10
N LEU A 148 4.78 -0.35 14.31
CA LEU A 148 5.00 1.06 14.03
C LEU A 148 3.95 1.91 14.77
N PRO A 149 4.36 2.85 15.64
CA PRO A 149 3.48 3.90 16.17
C PRO A 149 2.85 4.75 15.05
N PRO A 150 1.83 5.58 15.34
CA PRO A 150 1.37 6.59 14.38
C PRO A 150 2.49 7.46 13.83
N GLY A 151 2.50 7.61 12.50
CA GLY A 151 3.48 8.41 11.80
C GLY A 151 3.78 7.94 10.37
N PRO A 152 4.53 8.75 9.61
CA PRO A 152 5.07 8.37 8.31
C PRO A 152 6.33 7.51 8.44
N TYR A 153 6.44 6.49 7.60
CA TYR A 153 7.59 5.60 7.50
C TYR A 153 7.89 5.28 6.04
N THR A 154 9.14 4.98 5.74
CA THR A 154 9.56 4.48 4.42
C THR A 154 10.31 3.17 4.56
N LEU A 155 10.05 2.25 3.66
CA LEU A 155 10.79 1.02 3.45
C LEU A 155 11.59 1.17 2.17
N GLN A 156 12.88 0.92 2.24
CA GLN A 156 13.78 0.94 1.10
C GLN A 156 14.30 -0.48 0.87
N VAL A 157 14.25 -0.92 -0.38
CA VAL A 157 14.97 -2.12 -0.83
C VAL A 157 16.24 -1.66 -1.52
N GLY A 158 17.39 -2.05 -0.96
CA GLY A 158 18.72 -1.82 -1.52
C GLY A 158 19.36 -3.12 -2.01
N THR A 159 20.54 -2.99 -2.64
CA THR A 159 21.43 -4.09 -3.05
C THR A 159 22.84 -3.78 -2.56
N PRO A 160 23.28 -4.30 -1.39
CA PRO A 160 24.60 -4.02 -0.83
C PRO A 160 25.76 -4.43 -1.74
N GLY A 161 25.57 -5.48 -2.55
CA GLY A 161 26.50 -5.95 -3.57
C GLY A 161 26.50 -5.09 -4.85
N GLY A 162 25.66 -4.06 -4.93
CA GLY A 162 25.61 -3.09 -6.03
C GLY A 162 25.01 -3.64 -7.33
N ARG A 163 24.42 -4.84 -7.31
CA ARG A 163 23.82 -5.47 -8.49
C ARG A 163 22.34 -5.13 -8.56
N SER A 164 21.99 -4.25 -9.51
CA SER A 164 20.59 -3.96 -9.78
C SER A 164 19.85 -5.18 -10.33
N GLY A 165 18.54 -5.16 -10.21
CA GLY A 165 17.65 -6.20 -10.73
C GLY A 165 16.20 -5.92 -10.36
N VAL A 166 15.27 -6.75 -10.84
CA VAL A 166 13.86 -6.64 -10.46
C VAL A 166 13.72 -7.02 -8.99
N GLY A 167 13.12 -6.12 -8.20
CA GLY A 167 12.76 -6.38 -6.82
C GLY A 167 11.32 -6.00 -6.53
N LEU A 168 10.83 -6.52 -5.42
CA LEU A 168 9.47 -6.31 -4.94
C LEU A 168 9.56 -5.91 -3.47
N VAL A 169 8.96 -4.76 -3.13
CA VAL A 169 8.76 -4.34 -1.74
C VAL A 169 7.30 -4.56 -1.38
N GLU A 170 7.03 -5.16 -0.23
CA GLU A 170 5.67 -5.43 0.22
C GLU A 170 5.50 -5.08 1.69
N VAL A 171 4.29 -4.68 2.05
CA VAL A 171 3.83 -4.36 3.39
C VAL A 171 2.43 -4.94 3.56
N TYR A 172 2.29 -5.85 4.50
CA TYR A 172 1.01 -6.50 4.83
C TYR A 172 0.60 -6.09 6.24
N GLU A 173 -0.65 -5.67 6.41
CA GLU A 173 -1.23 -5.54 7.74
C GLU A 173 -1.40 -6.94 8.37
N VAL A 174 -0.83 -7.17 9.55
CA VAL A 174 -0.87 -8.51 10.20
C VAL A 174 -1.50 -8.50 11.60
N ASP A 175 -2.11 -7.38 11.98
CA ASP A 175 -2.91 -7.25 13.19
C ASP A 175 -4.15 -6.36 12.98
N ASP A 176 -5.03 -6.36 13.98
CA ASP A 176 -6.25 -5.55 14.05
C ASP A 176 -6.02 -4.14 14.65
N GLY A 177 -4.78 -3.78 14.99
CA GLY A 177 -4.41 -2.43 15.42
C GLY A 177 -4.27 -1.50 14.21
N GLY A 178 -4.32 -0.18 14.38
CA GLY A 178 -3.98 0.76 13.30
C GLY A 178 -4.89 0.75 12.06
N ARG A 179 -4.71 1.73 11.17
CA ARG A 179 -5.09 1.63 9.75
C ARG A 179 -4.00 2.20 8.86
N THR A 180 -3.69 1.52 7.75
CA THR A 180 -2.93 2.10 6.65
C THR A 180 -3.85 2.96 5.77
N SER A 181 -3.51 4.24 5.59
CA SER A 181 -4.29 5.18 4.77
C SER A 181 -3.68 5.50 3.40
N ASN A 182 -2.39 5.19 3.21
CA ASN A 182 -1.65 5.50 1.99
C ASN A 182 -0.63 4.42 1.64
N LEU A 183 -0.51 4.18 0.32
CA LEU A 183 0.56 3.45 -0.35
C LEU A 183 1.29 4.43 -1.28
N SER A 184 2.61 4.47 -1.21
CA SER A 184 3.41 5.00 -2.32
C SER A 184 4.56 4.08 -2.68
N ALA A 185 4.97 4.10 -3.94
CA ALA A 185 6.24 3.54 -4.36
C ALA A 185 6.97 4.44 -5.34
N ARG A 186 8.26 4.62 -5.07
CA ARG A 186 9.17 5.37 -5.93
C ARG A 186 10.19 4.42 -6.53
N ALA A 187 10.33 4.47 -7.84
CA ALA A 187 11.33 3.70 -8.56
C ALA A 187 11.63 4.30 -9.93
N ARG A 188 12.71 3.83 -10.56
CA ARG A 188 12.97 4.09 -11.98
C ARG A 188 12.05 3.23 -12.83
N VAL A 189 11.30 3.88 -13.70
CA VAL A 189 10.47 3.28 -14.74
C VAL A 189 11.32 3.15 -15.99
N GLY A 190 11.40 1.95 -16.55
CA GLY A 190 12.09 1.67 -17.80
C GLY A 190 11.13 1.35 -18.93
N ALA A 191 11.68 1.16 -20.14
CA ALA A 191 10.92 0.68 -21.28
C ALA A 191 10.44 -0.78 -21.10
N ASP A 192 9.48 -1.18 -21.94
CA ASP A 192 8.98 -2.55 -22.08
C ASP A 192 8.56 -3.17 -20.74
N GLU A 193 9.11 -4.31 -20.31
CA GLU A 193 8.64 -4.99 -19.09
C GLU A 193 8.99 -4.28 -17.77
N ARG A 194 9.72 -3.14 -17.83
CA ARG A 194 10.23 -2.40 -16.66
C ARG A 194 9.28 -1.31 -16.16
N ALA A 195 7.98 -1.57 -16.19
CA ALA A 195 6.98 -0.71 -15.56
C ALA A 195 7.13 -0.71 -14.03
N LEU A 196 6.79 0.41 -13.37
CA LEU A 196 6.55 0.42 -11.93
C LEU A 196 5.13 -0.11 -11.69
N ILE A 197 5.01 -1.19 -10.93
CA ILE A 197 3.73 -1.85 -10.68
C ILE A 197 3.41 -1.78 -9.19
N GLY A 198 2.31 -1.12 -8.84
CA GLY A 198 1.71 -1.15 -7.51
C GLY A 198 0.55 -2.15 -7.45
N GLY A 199 0.40 -2.83 -6.33
CA GLY A 199 -0.72 -3.73 -6.06
C GLY A 199 -1.40 -3.32 -4.77
N PHE A 200 -2.74 -3.39 -4.75
CA PHE A 200 -3.53 -3.13 -3.56
C PHE A 200 -4.76 -4.03 -3.49
N VAL A 201 -5.19 -4.34 -2.26
CA VAL A 201 -6.37 -5.14 -1.99
C VAL A 201 -7.35 -4.32 -1.17
N VAL A 202 -8.58 -4.23 -1.67
CA VAL A 202 -9.72 -3.67 -0.93
C VAL A 202 -10.46 -4.82 -0.27
N ALA A 203 -10.28 -4.98 1.04
CA ALA A 203 -11.05 -5.94 1.84
C ALA A 203 -12.39 -5.32 2.27
N GLY A 204 -13.37 -6.13 2.69
CA GLY A 204 -14.66 -5.66 3.20
C GLY A 204 -15.83 -5.91 2.24
N VAL A 205 -16.93 -5.19 2.42
CA VAL A 205 -18.19 -5.43 1.68
C VAL A 205 -18.64 -4.24 0.84
N ALA A 206 -18.04 -3.07 1.04
CA ALA A 206 -18.41 -1.83 0.37
C ALA A 206 -17.35 -1.40 -0.65
N ALA A 207 -17.78 -0.73 -1.71
CA ALA A 207 -16.86 -0.10 -2.64
C ALA A 207 -16.11 1.05 -1.95
N LYS A 208 -14.90 1.32 -2.44
CA LYS A 208 -14.03 2.40 -1.95
C LYS A 208 -13.67 3.35 -3.06
N ARG A 209 -13.71 4.64 -2.73
CA ARG A 209 -13.25 5.70 -3.60
C ARG A 209 -11.76 5.86 -3.36
N MET A 210 -10.98 5.82 -4.43
CA MET A 210 -9.53 5.80 -4.39
C MET A 210 -9.00 6.96 -5.23
N LEU A 211 -7.86 7.53 -4.81
CA LEU A 211 -7.04 8.43 -5.61
C LEU A 211 -5.73 7.72 -5.94
N LEU A 212 -5.46 7.55 -7.22
CA LEU A 212 -4.22 6.99 -7.74
C LEU A 212 -3.45 8.12 -8.45
N ARG A 213 -2.15 8.22 -8.21
CA ARG A 213 -1.28 9.23 -8.82
C ARG A 213 -0.01 8.59 -9.35
N ALA A 214 0.38 8.96 -10.56
CA ALA A 214 1.68 8.68 -11.12
C ALA A 214 2.39 10.03 -11.33
N VAL A 215 3.36 10.31 -10.48
CA VAL A 215 4.04 11.60 -10.39
C VAL A 215 5.43 11.47 -11.00
N GLY A 216 5.66 12.18 -12.09
CA GLY A 216 6.93 12.28 -12.79
C GLY A 216 7.42 13.73 -12.75
N PRO A 217 6.92 14.64 -13.62
CA PRO A 217 7.41 16.00 -13.72
C PRO A 217 7.36 16.82 -12.42
N THR A 218 6.38 16.60 -11.54
CA THR A 218 6.32 17.32 -10.25
C THR A 218 7.49 16.97 -9.33
N LEU A 219 8.10 15.78 -9.45
CA LEU A 219 9.22 15.36 -8.60
C LEU A 219 10.48 16.24 -8.78
N ALA A 220 10.64 16.88 -9.94
CA ALA A 220 11.76 17.81 -10.19
C ALA A 220 11.73 19.00 -9.21
N GLY A 221 10.55 19.45 -8.79
CA GLY A 221 10.39 20.49 -7.77
C GLY A 221 10.84 20.06 -6.36
N PHE A 222 10.99 18.76 -6.14
CA PHE A 222 11.53 18.17 -4.90
C PHE A 222 13.01 17.81 -5.03
N GLY A 223 13.68 18.25 -6.10
CA GLY A 223 15.11 18.00 -6.34
C GLY A 223 15.42 16.61 -6.90
N VAL A 224 14.42 15.81 -7.26
CA VAL A 224 14.63 14.51 -7.90
C VAL A 224 15.10 14.75 -9.33
N GLN A 225 16.24 14.16 -9.70
CA GLN A 225 16.79 14.22 -11.04
C GLN A 225 16.26 13.08 -11.92
N GLY A 226 16.35 13.24 -13.25
CA GLY A 226 15.99 12.17 -14.20
C GLY A 226 14.53 11.70 -14.11
N VAL A 227 13.59 12.61 -13.80
CA VAL A 227 12.17 12.28 -13.63
C VAL A 227 11.55 11.78 -14.93
N LEU A 228 10.58 10.88 -14.81
CA LEU A 228 9.78 10.40 -15.93
C LEU A 228 8.96 11.59 -16.48
N ALA A 229 9.17 11.93 -17.75
CA ALA A 229 8.61 13.15 -18.33
C ALA A 229 7.09 13.09 -18.58
N ASP A 230 6.56 11.89 -18.87
CA ASP A 230 5.17 11.68 -19.28
C ASP A 230 4.68 10.32 -18.75
N PRO A 231 4.29 10.25 -17.46
CA PRO A 231 3.76 9.04 -16.84
C PRO A 231 2.33 8.69 -17.32
N VAL A 232 2.12 7.43 -17.67
CA VAL A 232 0.83 6.83 -17.98
C VAL A 232 0.45 5.85 -16.87
N LEU A 233 -0.74 6.01 -16.30
CA LEU A 233 -1.29 5.14 -15.26
C LEU A 233 -2.37 4.22 -15.86
N THR A 234 -2.27 2.91 -15.63
CA THR A 234 -3.29 1.93 -16.02
C THR A 234 -3.65 1.06 -14.82
N VAL A 235 -4.94 0.83 -14.58
CA VAL A 235 -5.46 0.01 -13.48
C VAL A 235 -6.09 -1.26 -14.02
N PHE A 236 -5.79 -2.38 -13.38
CA PHE A 236 -6.29 -3.70 -13.72
C PHE A 236 -7.00 -4.36 -12.53
N ALA A 237 -8.04 -5.15 -12.84
CA ALA A 237 -8.64 -6.14 -11.95
C ALA A 237 -8.41 -7.53 -12.55
N GLY A 238 -7.40 -8.26 -12.07
CA GLY A 238 -6.89 -9.43 -12.79
C GLY A 238 -6.30 -9.03 -14.14
N ALA A 239 -6.81 -9.60 -15.23
CA ALA A 239 -6.39 -9.27 -16.60
C ALA A 239 -7.21 -8.13 -17.24
N GLU A 240 -8.31 -7.71 -16.61
CA GLU A 240 -9.19 -6.67 -17.16
C GLU A 240 -8.65 -5.28 -16.84
N ARG A 241 -8.49 -4.43 -17.86
CA ARG A 241 -8.19 -3.00 -17.67
C ARG A 241 -9.46 -2.28 -17.25
N VAL A 242 -9.44 -1.68 -16.05
CA VAL A 242 -10.61 -1.01 -15.45
C VAL A 242 -10.53 0.52 -15.48
N ALA A 243 -9.34 1.10 -15.61
CA ALA A 243 -9.14 2.54 -15.80
C ALA A 243 -7.76 2.82 -16.38
N ASP A 244 -7.60 3.95 -17.08
CA ASP A 244 -6.29 4.48 -17.47
C ASP A 244 -6.34 6.01 -17.58
N ASN A 245 -5.19 6.66 -17.41
CA ASN A 245 -5.03 8.10 -17.56
C ASN A 245 -3.55 8.48 -17.69
N ASP A 246 -3.26 9.46 -18.53
CA ASP A 246 -1.92 10.01 -18.74
C ASP A 246 -1.80 11.50 -18.33
N GLN A 247 -2.91 12.23 -18.14
CA GLN A 247 -2.85 13.62 -17.64
C GLN A 247 -3.85 13.91 -16.51
N TRP A 248 -3.38 14.36 -15.36
CA TRP A 248 -4.17 14.57 -14.14
C TRP A 248 -5.23 15.67 -14.25
N ALA A 249 -5.02 16.63 -15.17
CA ALA A 249 -5.92 17.76 -15.40
C ALA A 249 -6.81 17.60 -16.64
N ALA A 250 -6.68 16.50 -17.39
CA ALA A 250 -7.44 16.27 -18.62
C ALA A 250 -8.96 16.27 -18.36
N GLY A 251 -9.73 16.72 -19.35
CA GLY A 251 -11.19 16.75 -19.28
C GLY A 251 -11.78 17.59 -18.13
N GLY A 252 -10.99 18.50 -17.53
CA GLY A 252 -11.43 19.30 -16.38
C GLY A 252 -11.36 18.58 -15.04
N ALA A 253 -10.70 17.42 -14.94
CA ALA A 253 -10.56 16.67 -13.69
C ALA A 253 -9.64 17.34 -12.64
N GLY A 254 -8.82 18.31 -13.06
CA GLY A 254 -7.79 18.95 -12.23
C GLY A 254 -8.28 19.45 -10.86
N PRO A 255 -9.36 20.25 -10.77
CA PRO A 255 -9.90 20.71 -9.49
C PRO A 255 -10.32 19.57 -8.55
N ALA A 256 -10.91 18.50 -9.08
CA ALA A 256 -11.34 17.35 -8.28
C ALA A 256 -10.14 16.54 -7.76
N VAL A 257 -9.13 16.31 -8.60
CA VAL A 257 -7.86 15.67 -8.20
C VAL A 257 -7.16 16.52 -7.14
N ALA A 258 -7.04 17.84 -7.33
CA ALA A 258 -6.41 18.73 -6.36
C ALA A 258 -7.16 18.76 -5.02
N ALA A 259 -8.50 18.70 -5.02
CA ALA A 259 -9.28 18.58 -3.80
C ALA A 259 -9.09 17.23 -3.10
N ALA A 260 -9.09 16.14 -3.86
CA ALA A 260 -8.83 14.80 -3.36
C ALA A 260 -7.43 14.71 -2.72
N SER A 261 -6.37 15.18 -3.41
CA SER A 261 -5.00 15.20 -2.90
C SER A 261 -4.91 15.92 -1.55
N ARG A 262 -5.53 17.11 -1.42
CA ARG A 262 -5.56 17.85 -0.14
C ARG A 262 -6.26 17.07 0.97
N SER A 263 -7.36 16.38 0.67
CA SER A 263 -8.14 15.63 1.66
C SER A 263 -7.37 14.47 2.30
N VAL A 264 -6.37 13.94 1.59
CA VAL A 264 -5.52 12.83 2.04
C VAL A 264 -4.08 13.26 2.38
N GLY A 265 -3.84 14.58 2.45
CA GLY A 265 -2.52 15.14 2.78
C GLY A 265 -1.45 14.96 1.70
N ALA A 266 -1.85 14.60 0.48
CA ALA A 266 -0.92 14.46 -0.64
C ALA A 266 -0.46 15.84 -1.14
N PHE A 267 0.82 15.96 -1.49
CA PHE A 267 1.38 17.21 -2.03
C PHE A 267 0.71 17.60 -3.36
N ALA A 268 0.70 18.90 -3.67
CA ALA A 268 0.09 19.41 -4.90
C ALA A 268 0.86 18.96 -6.16
N LEU A 269 0.13 18.56 -7.22
CA LEU A 269 0.72 18.40 -8.55
C LEU A 269 0.98 19.78 -9.16
N ARG A 270 2.11 19.92 -9.87
CA ARG A 270 2.46 21.14 -10.59
C ARG A 270 1.44 21.39 -11.70
N GLU A 271 0.96 22.63 -11.80
CA GLU A 271 0.07 23.03 -12.89
C GLU A 271 0.77 22.87 -14.26
N GLY A 272 0.03 22.34 -15.25
CA GLY A 272 0.57 22.04 -16.57
C GLY A 272 1.65 20.95 -16.59
N SER A 273 1.67 20.05 -15.61
CA SER A 273 2.50 18.84 -15.67
C SER A 273 1.78 17.71 -16.40
N GLU A 274 2.58 16.85 -17.04
CA GLU A 274 2.13 15.55 -17.57
C GLU A 274 2.03 14.48 -16.47
N ASP A 275 1.93 14.85 -15.18
CA ASP A 275 1.64 13.85 -14.16
C ASP A 275 0.28 13.20 -14.45
N ALA A 276 0.09 11.93 -14.10
CA ALA A 276 -1.20 11.26 -14.24
C ALA A 276 -1.88 11.09 -12.89
N ALA A 277 -3.20 11.23 -12.85
CA ALA A 277 -3.98 10.89 -11.66
C ALA A 277 -5.40 10.43 -12.02
N LEU A 278 -5.93 9.51 -11.22
CA LEU A 278 -7.25 8.94 -11.37
C LEU A 278 -7.98 8.95 -10.04
N ILE A 279 -9.26 9.33 -10.06
CA ILE A 279 -10.19 9.05 -8.98
C ILE A 279 -11.15 7.98 -9.48
N LEU A 280 -11.18 6.83 -8.81
CA LEU A 280 -12.04 5.72 -9.17
C LEU A 280 -12.71 5.10 -7.95
N THR A 281 -13.88 4.49 -8.16
CA THR A 281 -14.56 3.71 -7.14
C THR A 281 -14.41 2.23 -7.46
N VAL A 282 -13.76 1.49 -6.57
CA VAL A 282 -13.46 0.06 -6.73
C VAL A 282 -14.26 -0.78 -5.74
N LYS A 283 -14.77 -1.92 -6.19
CA LYS A 283 -15.40 -2.93 -5.32
C LYS A 283 -14.31 -3.69 -4.54
N PRO A 284 -14.66 -4.38 -3.42
CA PRO A 284 -13.73 -5.30 -2.77
C PRO A 284 -13.10 -6.28 -3.76
N GLY A 285 -11.78 -6.44 -3.69
CA GLY A 285 -11.00 -7.19 -4.68
C GLY A 285 -9.53 -6.78 -4.71
N ALA A 286 -8.75 -7.51 -5.51
CA ALA A 286 -7.34 -7.21 -5.78
C ALA A 286 -7.19 -6.42 -7.08
N TYR A 287 -6.37 -5.38 -7.05
CA TYR A 287 -6.11 -4.50 -8.17
C TYR A 287 -4.61 -4.30 -8.36
N THR A 288 -4.23 -4.09 -9.62
CA THR A 288 -2.86 -3.78 -10.01
C THR A 288 -2.86 -2.44 -10.75
N VAL A 289 -1.89 -1.61 -10.44
CA VAL A 289 -1.66 -0.32 -11.09
C VAL A 289 -0.31 -0.38 -11.78
N GLU A 290 -0.33 -0.19 -13.08
CA GLU A 290 0.84 -0.14 -13.93
C GLU A 290 1.15 1.32 -14.26
N LEU A 291 2.38 1.74 -13.97
CA LEU A 291 2.92 3.04 -14.32
C LEU A 291 4.02 2.86 -15.37
N ARG A 292 3.83 3.46 -16.55
CA ARG A 292 4.74 3.44 -17.69
C ARG A 292 5.09 4.85 -18.14
N GLY A 293 6.17 5.01 -18.89
CA GLY A 293 6.39 6.22 -19.69
C GLY A 293 5.66 6.15 -21.01
N LYS A 294 4.99 7.24 -21.39
CA LYS A 294 4.41 7.39 -22.73
C LYS A 294 5.49 7.26 -23.79
N ALA A 295 5.15 6.63 -24.92
CA ALA A 295 6.08 6.39 -26.03
C ALA A 295 7.42 5.75 -25.61
N ARG A 296 7.39 4.84 -24.62
CA ARG A 296 8.57 4.16 -24.05
C ARG A 296 9.55 5.10 -23.33
N GLY A 297 9.06 6.23 -22.80
CA GLY A 297 9.82 7.11 -21.93
C GLY A 297 10.32 6.39 -20.67
N GLU A 298 11.48 6.79 -20.19
CA GLU A 298 12.08 6.27 -18.96
C GLU A 298 12.35 7.40 -17.97
N GLY A 299 12.44 7.06 -16.69
CA GLY A 299 12.80 8.01 -15.65
C GLY A 299 12.27 7.63 -14.28
N VAL A 300 12.57 8.45 -13.27
CA VAL A 300 12.08 8.26 -11.90
C VAL A 300 10.63 8.72 -11.81
N ALA A 301 9.75 7.87 -11.27
CA ALA A 301 8.37 8.21 -10.98
C ALA A 301 7.97 7.74 -9.58
N LEU A 302 6.92 8.38 -9.05
CA LEU A 302 6.27 8.03 -7.80
C LEU A 302 4.84 7.60 -8.10
N LEU A 303 4.51 6.34 -7.81
CA LEU A 303 3.15 5.83 -7.81
C LEU A 303 2.56 5.97 -6.42
N GLU A 304 1.38 6.57 -6.28
CA GLU A 304 0.68 6.71 -5.00
C GLU A 304 -0.75 6.20 -5.12
N ILE A 305 -1.23 5.53 -4.07
CA ILE A 305 -2.59 4.99 -3.94
C ILE A 305 -3.12 5.43 -2.58
N TYR A 306 -4.18 6.22 -2.61
CA TYR A 306 -4.86 6.76 -1.43
C TYR A 306 -6.29 6.24 -1.37
N GLU A 307 -6.72 5.86 -0.18
CA GLU A 307 -8.14 5.75 0.13
C GLU A 307 -8.70 7.16 0.38
N LEU A 308 -9.78 7.52 -0.33
CA LEU A 308 -10.47 8.79 -0.09
C LEU A 308 -11.55 8.62 1.00
N PRO A 309 -11.82 9.67 1.81
CA PRO A 309 -12.88 9.67 2.82
C PRO A 309 -14.28 9.39 2.27
#